data_AF-A0AAV0QW81-F1
#
_entry.id   AF-A0AAV0QW81-F1
#
_cell.length_a   1.000
_cell.length_b   1.000
_cell.length_c   1.000
_cell.angle_alpha   90.00
_cell.angle_beta   90.00
_cell.angle_gamma   90.00
#
_symmetry.space_group_name_H-M   'P 1'
#
loop_
_entity.id
_entity.type
_entity.pdbx_description
1 polymer ?
#
loop_
_entity_poly.entity_id
_entity_poly.type
_entity_poly.pdbx_seq_one_letter_code
_entity_poly.pdbx_strand_id
1 'polypeptide(L)'
;MGKIFNSGYLCMISSLLKLDEIAEAEKVWEEWLLKKRLYDIRIANQMVIGYSRKGLWRKAEALVSQITENGGNPDGVTWNCLAVGYCVGGKMDDAVAALKEAVTVKMPVGHKLKPETRTMAACIEHLKSQGEIEAAEEFLEKVAENCHFPVAALNRLAGYLKDESQNVLPLDEMGADMPTLGDEETAQEP
;
A
#
# COMPACT_ATOMS: atom_id res chain seq x y z
N MET A 1 -29.47 -20.12 -6.55
CA MET A 1 -28.54 -18.97 -6.53
C MET A 1 -27.14 -19.51 -6.70
N GLY A 2 -26.39 -19.01 -7.69
CA GLY A 2 -25.02 -19.47 -7.98
C GLY A 2 -24.07 -19.15 -6.84
N LYS A 3 -23.15 -20.07 -6.52
CA LYS A 3 -22.09 -19.81 -5.54
C LYS A 3 -21.14 -18.76 -6.15
N ILE A 4 -21.15 -17.54 -5.62
CA ILE A 4 -20.15 -16.53 -5.97
C ILE A 4 -18.85 -16.93 -5.25
N PHE A 5 -17.80 -17.18 -6.03
CA PHE A 5 -16.47 -17.48 -5.52
C PHE A 5 -15.75 -16.18 -5.12
N ASN A 6 -14.67 -16.28 -4.33
CA ASN A 6 -13.87 -15.12 -3.92
C ASN A 6 -13.42 -14.26 -5.11
N SER A 7 -13.14 -14.87 -6.27
CA SER A 7 -12.85 -14.14 -7.52
C SER A 7 -13.99 -13.23 -7.99
N GLY A 8 -15.25 -13.65 -7.80
CA GLY A 8 -16.42 -12.83 -8.13
C GLY A 8 -16.53 -11.61 -7.21
N TYR A 9 -16.36 -11.80 -5.91
CA TYR A 9 -16.33 -10.67 -4.94
C TYR A 9 -15.17 -9.72 -5.20
N LEU A 10 -13.98 -10.26 -5.48
CA LEU A 10 -12.80 -9.48 -5.82
C LEU A 10 -13.08 -8.58 -7.05
N CYS A 11 -13.67 -9.14 -8.10
CA CYS A 11 -14.02 -8.41 -9.31
C CYS A 11 -15.08 -7.32 -9.06
N MET A 12 -16.15 -7.64 -8.32
CA MET A 12 -17.21 -6.69 -7.99
C MET A 12 -16.66 -5.52 -7.16
N ILE A 13 -15.94 -5.81 -6.06
CA ILE A 13 -15.35 -4.78 -5.20
C ILE A 13 -14.35 -3.94 -5.98
N SER A 14 -13.44 -4.56 -6.73
CA SER A 14 -12.46 -3.82 -7.52
C SER A 14 -13.13 -2.89 -8.55
N SER A 15 -14.17 -3.38 -9.23
CA SER A 15 -14.94 -2.57 -10.19
C SER A 15 -15.65 -1.38 -9.52
N LEU A 16 -16.33 -1.61 -8.40
CA LEU A 16 -17.04 -0.56 -7.66
C LEU A 16 -16.08 0.50 -7.13
N LEU A 17 -14.92 0.09 -6.58
CA LEU A 17 -13.90 1.02 -6.12
C LEU A 17 -13.31 1.85 -7.27
N LYS A 18 -13.15 1.27 -8.47
CA LYS A 18 -12.71 2.00 -9.68
C LYS A 18 -13.76 3.01 -10.17
N LEU A 19 -15.05 2.73 -9.94
CA LEU A 19 -16.17 3.63 -10.25
C LEU A 19 -16.45 4.66 -9.13
N ASP A 20 -15.59 4.71 -8.11
CA ASP A 20 -15.72 5.60 -6.96
C ASP A 20 -16.91 5.29 -6.03
N GLU A 21 -17.59 4.16 -6.24
CA GLU A 21 -18.78 3.71 -5.52
C GLU A 21 -18.44 2.95 -4.22
N ILE A 22 -17.70 3.59 -3.32
CA ILE A 22 -17.24 2.94 -2.07
C ILE A 22 -18.40 2.40 -1.22
N ALA A 23 -19.52 3.13 -1.14
CA ALA A 23 -20.67 2.69 -0.35
C ALA A 23 -21.28 1.38 -0.88
N GLU A 24 -21.24 1.15 -2.19
CA GLU A 24 -21.69 -0.12 -2.77
C GLU A 24 -20.63 -1.21 -2.58
N ALA A 25 -19.35 -0.87 -2.67
CA ALA A 25 -18.26 -1.81 -2.36
C ALA A 25 -18.32 -2.28 -0.89
N GLU A 26 -18.67 -1.40 0.05
CA GLU A 26 -18.89 -1.71 1.47
C GLU A 26 -20.01 -2.75 1.66
N LYS A 27 -21.13 -2.63 0.93
CA LYS A 27 -22.22 -3.63 0.98
C LYS A 27 -21.76 -5.00 0.46
N VAL A 28 -21.02 -5.02 -0.65
CA VAL A 28 -20.47 -6.26 -1.22
C VAL A 28 -19.44 -6.88 -0.28
N TRP A 29 -18.63 -6.07 0.40
CA TRP A 29 -17.69 -6.49 1.44
C TRP A 29 -18.40 -7.15 2.63
N GLU A 30 -19.45 -6.54 3.16
CA GLU A 30 -20.25 -7.10 4.25
C GLU A 30 -20.91 -8.42 3.85
N GLU A 31 -21.48 -8.48 2.64
CA GLU A 31 -22.03 -9.73 2.09
C GLU A 31 -20.97 -10.84 2.01
N TRP A 32 -19.77 -10.50 1.53
CA TRP A 32 -18.66 -11.44 1.47
C TRP A 32 -18.25 -11.93 2.86
N LEU A 33 -18.12 -11.03 3.84
CA LEU A 33 -17.76 -11.39 5.20
C LEU A 33 -18.72 -12.40 5.84
N LEU A 34 -20.02 -12.29 5.54
CA LEU A 34 -21.05 -13.21 6.04
C LEU A 34 -21.02 -14.59 5.35
N LYS A 35 -20.57 -14.63 4.09
CA LYS A 35 -20.64 -15.84 3.24
C LYS A 35 -19.30 -16.56 3.06
N LYS A 36 -18.18 -15.92 3.44
CA LYS A 36 -16.84 -16.47 3.22
C LYS A 36 -16.71 -17.83 3.89
N ARG A 37 -16.33 -18.84 3.11
CA ARG A 37 -15.93 -20.14 3.63
C ARG A 37 -14.45 -20.15 4.01
N LEU A 38 -13.64 -19.44 3.22
CA LEU A 38 -12.21 -19.23 3.43
C LEU A 38 -11.93 -17.74 3.23
N TYR A 39 -11.24 -17.15 4.19
CA TYR A 39 -10.79 -15.77 4.12
C TYR A 39 -9.78 -15.62 2.98
N ASP A 40 -9.96 -14.60 2.14
CA ASP A 40 -9.04 -14.27 1.06
C ASP A 40 -8.58 -12.83 1.25
N ILE A 41 -7.31 -12.67 1.62
CA ILE A 41 -6.69 -11.38 1.93
C ILE A 41 -6.76 -10.41 0.75
N ARG A 42 -6.80 -10.90 -0.49
CA ARG A 42 -6.86 -10.05 -1.69
C ARG A 42 -8.11 -9.20 -1.72
N ILE A 43 -9.24 -9.74 -1.24
CA ILE A 43 -10.52 -9.01 -1.17
C ILE A 43 -10.43 -7.89 -0.14
N ALA A 44 -9.83 -8.16 1.02
CA ALA A 44 -9.61 -7.16 2.05
C ALA A 44 -8.64 -6.07 1.59
N ASN A 45 -7.55 -6.45 0.92
CA ASN A 45 -6.59 -5.53 0.35
C ASN A 45 -7.24 -4.56 -0.66
N GLN A 46 -8.22 -5.00 -1.45
CA GLN A 46 -8.97 -4.07 -2.32
C GLN A 46 -9.68 -2.99 -1.50
N MET A 47 -10.37 -3.36 -0.43
CA MET A 47 -11.06 -2.40 0.42
C MET A 47 -10.08 -1.45 1.13
N VAL A 48 -8.92 -1.95 1.61
CA VAL A 48 -7.85 -1.12 2.17
C VAL A 48 -7.35 -0.11 1.13
N ILE A 49 -7.06 -0.56 -0.10
CA ILE A 49 -6.66 0.30 -1.22
C ILE A 49 -7.70 1.40 -1.46
N GLY A 50 -8.97 1.02 -1.52
CA GLY A 50 -10.09 1.93 -1.76
C GLY A 50 -10.16 3.04 -0.71
N TYR A 51 -10.08 2.68 0.58
CA TYR A 51 -10.08 3.67 1.65
C TYR A 51 -8.83 4.54 1.66
N SER A 52 -7.65 3.94 1.50
CA SER A 52 -6.38 4.66 1.53
C SER A 52 -6.27 5.71 0.44
N ARG A 53 -6.68 5.39 -0.79
CA ARG A 53 -6.67 6.35 -1.90
C ARG A 53 -7.61 7.54 -1.72
N LYS A 54 -8.64 7.38 -0.89
CA LYS A 54 -9.54 8.47 -0.49
C LYS A 54 -9.09 9.22 0.76
N GLY A 55 -7.94 8.87 1.34
CA GLY A 55 -7.50 9.42 2.62
C GLY A 55 -8.39 9.01 3.80
N LEU A 56 -9.23 7.97 3.65
CA LEU A 56 -10.08 7.42 4.71
C LEU A 56 -9.28 6.48 5.61
N TRP A 57 -8.14 6.94 6.11
CA TRP A 57 -7.16 6.14 6.85
C TRP A 57 -7.74 5.45 8.09
N ARG A 58 -8.70 6.08 8.80
CA ARG A 58 -9.39 5.43 9.93
C ARG A 58 -10.17 4.18 9.52
N LYS A 59 -10.82 4.21 8.35
CA LYS A 59 -11.54 3.05 7.81
C LYS A 59 -10.55 1.99 7.33
N ALA A 60 -9.44 2.40 6.71
CA ALA A 60 -8.37 1.49 6.30
C ALA A 60 -7.77 0.78 7.52
N GLU A 61 -7.43 1.51 8.58
CA GLU A 61 -6.88 0.97 9.83
C GLU A 61 -7.85 -0.01 10.51
N ALA A 62 -9.13 0.38 10.66
CA ALA A 62 -10.15 -0.50 11.21
C ALA A 62 -10.30 -1.80 10.41
N LEU A 63 -10.17 -1.72 9.08
CA LEU A 63 -10.20 -2.88 8.21
C LEU A 63 -8.98 -3.77 8.39
N VAL A 64 -7.78 -3.20 8.59
CA VAL A 64 -6.56 -3.97 8.91
C VAL A 64 -6.69 -4.70 10.25
N SER A 65 -7.28 -4.07 11.26
CA SER A 65 -7.62 -4.74 12.52
C SER A 65 -8.61 -5.89 12.28
N GLN A 66 -9.66 -5.65 11.50
CA GLN A 66 -10.66 -6.66 11.14
C GLN A 66 -10.06 -7.84 10.35
N ILE A 67 -9.05 -7.62 9.50
CA ILE A 67 -8.31 -8.70 8.82
C ILE A 67 -7.75 -9.68 9.85
N THR A 68 -7.09 -9.14 10.87
CA THR A 68 -6.44 -9.90 11.95
C THR A 68 -7.45 -10.68 12.78
N GLU A 69 -8.54 -10.03 13.18
CA GLU A 69 -9.62 -10.65 13.96
C GLU A 69 -10.30 -11.81 13.22
N ASN A 70 -10.35 -11.75 11.89
CA ASN A 70 -10.94 -12.78 11.04
C ASN A 70 -9.94 -13.90 10.66
N GLY A 71 -8.76 -13.93 11.26
CA GLY A 71 -7.73 -14.95 11.02
C GLY A 71 -6.94 -14.76 9.73
N GLY A 72 -7.04 -13.60 9.09
CA GLY A 72 -6.14 -13.19 8.02
C GLY A 72 -4.89 -12.52 8.60
N ASN A 73 -3.78 -12.61 7.87
CA ASN A 73 -2.57 -11.87 8.22
C ASN A 73 -2.40 -10.71 7.23
N PRO A 74 -2.32 -9.45 7.69
CA PRO A 74 -1.91 -8.33 6.85
C PRO A 74 -0.58 -8.65 6.16
N ASP A 75 -0.53 -8.50 4.84
CA ASP A 75 0.68 -8.71 4.05
C ASP A 75 1.36 -7.37 3.73
N GLY A 76 2.52 -7.43 3.04
CA GLY A 76 3.23 -6.22 2.66
C GLY A 76 2.39 -5.27 1.79
N VAL A 77 1.44 -5.79 1.01
CA VAL A 77 0.50 -4.97 0.23
C VAL A 77 -0.47 -4.25 1.16
N THR A 78 -1.03 -4.94 2.17
CA THR A 78 -1.90 -4.33 3.18
C THR A 78 -1.24 -3.11 3.84
N TRP A 79 -0.01 -3.29 4.34
CA TRP A 79 0.74 -2.23 5.04
C TRP A 79 1.14 -1.08 4.11
N ASN A 80 1.57 -1.39 2.89
CA ASN A 80 1.89 -0.36 1.90
C ASN A 80 0.68 0.52 1.56
N CYS A 81 -0.49 -0.10 1.37
CA CYS A 81 -1.71 0.65 1.13
C CYS A 81 -2.10 1.49 2.35
N LEU A 82 -1.92 0.97 3.56
CA LEU A 82 -2.18 1.75 4.76
C LEU A 82 -1.24 2.97 4.87
N ALA A 83 0.04 2.81 4.52
CA ALA A 83 1.01 3.91 4.44
C ALA A 83 0.57 5.02 3.47
N VAL A 84 0.08 4.66 2.28
CA VAL A 84 -0.51 5.62 1.32
C VAL A 84 -1.67 6.38 1.96
N GLY A 85 -2.56 5.67 2.66
CA GLY A 85 -3.71 6.26 3.34
C GLY A 85 -3.31 7.26 4.41
N TYR A 86 -2.30 6.93 5.22
CA TYR A 86 -1.75 7.83 6.23
C TYR A 86 -1.07 9.05 5.59
N CYS A 87 -0.30 8.89 4.51
CA CYS A 87 0.29 10.01 3.77
C CYS A 87 -0.79 10.97 3.25
N VAL A 88 -1.83 10.46 2.58
CA VAL A 88 -2.95 11.29 2.10
C VAL A 88 -3.69 11.95 3.27
N GLY A 89 -3.77 11.27 4.42
CA GLY A 89 -4.37 11.77 5.65
C GLY A 89 -3.50 12.74 6.46
N GLY A 90 -2.25 13.00 6.04
CA GLY A 90 -1.29 13.85 6.76
C GLY A 90 -0.69 13.24 8.04
N LYS A 91 -0.80 11.91 8.21
CA LYS A 91 -0.32 11.18 9.40
C LYS A 91 1.05 10.57 9.13
N MET A 92 2.07 11.42 8.95
CA MET A 92 3.37 11.00 8.43
C MET A 92 4.14 10.02 9.33
N ASP A 93 4.06 10.14 10.66
CA ASP A 93 4.70 9.18 11.56
C ASP A 93 4.12 7.77 11.37
N ASP A 94 2.79 7.67 11.26
CA ASP A 94 2.10 6.41 11.02
C ASP A 94 2.38 5.88 9.61
N ALA A 95 2.51 6.77 8.62
CA ALA A 95 2.88 6.41 7.26
C ALA A 95 4.28 5.79 7.18
N VAL A 96 5.27 6.38 7.86
CA VAL A 96 6.63 5.84 7.94
C VAL A 96 6.62 4.48 8.64
N ALA A 97 5.91 4.35 9.76
CA ALA A 97 5.82 3.08 10.49
C ALA A 97 5.19 1.97 9.63
N ALA A 98 4.06 2.25 8.99
CA ALA A 98 3.38 1.30 8.10
C ALA A 98 4.24 0.93 6.89
N LEU A 99 4.96 1.87 6.29
CA LEU A 99 5.81 1.59 5.14
C LEU A 99 7.06 0.79 5.52
N LYS A 100 7.65 1.04 6.69
CA LYS A 100 8.74 0.21 7.24
C LYS A 100 8.26 -1.23 7.43
N GLU A 101 7.07 -1.43 8.01
CA GLU A 101 6.47 -2.77 8.16
C GLU A 101 6.20 -3.44 6.80
N ALA A 102 5.71 -2.68 5.83
CA ALA A 102 5.45 -3.21 4.48
C ALA A 102 6.72 -3.80 3.84
N VAL A 103 7.87 -3.16 4.03
CA VAL A 103 9.16 -3.55 3.44
C VAL A 103 9.81 -4.72 4.20
N THR A 104 9.54 -4.88 5.49
CA THR A 104 10.10 -5.96 6.32
C THR A 104 9.29 -7.25 6.25
N VAL A 105 7.98 -7.17 5.99
CA VAL A 105 7.14 -8.36 5.84
C VAL A 105 7.59 -9.18 4.62
N LYS A 106 7.87 -10.47 4.86
CA LYS A 106 8.29 -11.39 3.80
C LYS A 106 7.13 -11.64 2.83
N MET A 107 7.36 -11.27 1.58
CA MET A 107 6.44 -11.60 0.48
C MET A 107 6.65 -13.06 0.02
N PRO A 108 5.60 -13.71 -0.54
CA PRO A 108 5.74 -15.02 -1.17
C PRO A 108 6.84 -15.03 -2.25
N VAL A 109 7.48 -16.19 -2.45
CA VAL A 109 8.55 -16.35 -3.45
C VAL A 109 8.03 -15.92 -4.83
N GLY A 110 8.77 -15.02 -5.49
CA GLY A 110 8.40 -14.46 -6.79
C GLY A 110 7.58 -13.16 -6.72
N HIS A 111 7.10 -12.76 -5.53
CA HIS A 111 6.42 -11.48 -5.33
C HIS A 111 7.37 -10.49 -4.62
N LYS A 112 7.41 -9.26 -5.13
CA LYS A 112 8.06 -8.14 -4.45
C LYS A 112 7.05 -7.03 -4.21
N LEU A 113 7.17 -6.35 -3.08
CA LEU A 113 6.40 -5.15 -2.82
C LEU A 113 6.77 -4.07 -3.84
N LYS A 114 5.78 -3.30 -4.30
CA LYS A 114 5.97 -2.08 -5.10
C LYS A 114 5.46 -0.88 -4.30
N PRO A 115 6.33 -0.23 -3.51
CA PRO A 115 5.96 1.00 -2.81
C PRO A 115 5.63 2.11 -3.80
N GLU A 116 4.66 2.96 -3.44
CA GLU A 116 4.39 4.18 -4.22
C GLU A 116 5.53 5.20 -3.99
N THR A 117 6.11 5.70 -5.07
CA THR A 117 7.21 6.66 -5.12
C THR A 117 6.89 7.93 -4.35
N ARG A 118 5.67 8.46 -4.47
CA ARG A 118 5.23 9.65 -3.71
C ARG A 118 5.20 9.40 -2.21
N THR A 119 4.63 8.26 -1.81
CA THR A 119 4.58 7.84 -0.40
C THR A 119 6.00 7.63 0.15
N MET A 120 6.87 6.99 -0.63
CA MET A 120 8.28 6.79 -0.27
C MET A 120 9.00 8.13 -0.08
N ALA A 121 8.87 9.04 -1.04
CA ALA A 121 9.48 10.36 -0.99
C ALA A 121 8.99 11.17 0.21
N ALA A 122 7.68 11.21 0.45
CA ALA A 122 7.11 11.89 1.61
C ALA A 122 7.65 11.33 2.93
N CYS A 123 7.77 10.00 3.06
CA CYS A 123 8.35 9.37 4.24
C CYS A 123 9.83 9.75 4.45
N ILE A 124 10.62 9.80 3.38
CA ILE A 124 12.04 10.19 3.44
C ILE A 124 12.20 11.67 3.79
N GLU A 125 11.38 12.55 3.21
CA GLU A 125 11.35 13.97 3.56
C GLU A 125 10.98 14.18 5.03
N HIS A 126 9.96 13.46 5.52
CA HIS A 126 9.55 13.50 6.92
C HIS A 126 10.70 13.08 7.85
N LEU A 127 11.32 11.93 7.61
CA LEU A 127 12.46 11.45 8.41
C LEU A 127 13.63 12.46 8.41
N LYS A 128 13.95 13.03 7.24
CA LYS A 128 14.98 14.07 7.15
C LYS A 128 14.63 15.30 7.98
N SER A 129 13.38 15.76 7.92
CA SER A 129 12.91 16.92 8.69
C SER A 129 12.98 16.72 10.21
N GLN A 130 12.90 15.47 10.67
CA GLN A 130 13.08 15.08 12.08
C GLN A 130 14.57 14.92 12.47
N GLY A 131 15.49 15.01 11.50
CA GLY A 131 16.92 14.75 11.72
C GLY A 131 17.27 13.26 11.79
N GLU A 132 16.35 12.36 11.44
CA GLU A 132 16.54 10.91 11.46
C GLU A 132 17.19 10.40 10.16
N ILE A 133 18.36 10.94 9.81
CA ILE A 133 19.05 10.65 8.55
C ILE A 133 19.48 9.18 8.47
N GLU A 134 20.09 8.66 9.53
CA GLU A 134 20.55 7.27 9.57
C GLU A 134 19.38 6.29 9.43
N ALA A 135 18.24 6.59 10.05
CA ALA A 135 17.04 5.76 9.93
C ALA A 135 16.44 5.81 8.51
N ALA A 136 16.58 6.93 7.80
CA ALA A 136 16.15 7.06 6.42
C ALA A 136 17.09 6.29 5.46
N GLU A 137 18.40 6.30 5.70
CA GLU A 137 19.37 5.52 4.93
C GLU A 137 19.15 4.01 5.10
N GLU A 138 19.04 3.52 6.35
CA GLU A 138 18.72 2.11 6.64
C GLU A 138 17.41 1.68 5.97
N PHE A 139 16.43 2.59 5.94
CA PHE A 139 15.16 2.31 5.29
C PHE A 139 15.29 2.16 3.77
N LEU A 140 16.08 3.00 3.09
CA LEU A 140 16.36 2.88 1.65
C LEU A 140 17.11 1.59 1.30
N GLU A 141 18.03 1.14 2.16
CA GLU A 141 18.72 -0.14 1.98
C GLU A 141 17.73 -1.31 1.97
N LYS A 142 16.82 -1.35 2.96
CA LYS A 142 15.78 -2.38 3.04
C LYS A 142 14.85 -2.37 1.82
N VAL A 143 14.53 -1.18 1.28
CA VAL A 143 13.74 -1.05 0.06
C VAL A 143 14.48 -1.66 -1.14
N ALA A 144 15.79 -1.41 -1.27
CA ALA A 144 16.60 -1.97 -2.35
C ALA A 144 16.65 -3.50 -2.34
N GLU A 145 16.68 -4.10 -1.14
CA GLU A 145 16.72 -5.55 -0.97
C GLU A 145 15.36 -6.20 -1.25
N ASN A 146 14.30 -5.67 -0.62
CA ASN A 146 13.03 -6.37 -0.48
C ASN A 146 11.95 -5.95 -1.48
N CYS A 147 12.11 -4.80 -2.14
CA CYS A 147 11.08 -4.22 -3.01
C CYS A 147 11.48 -4.20 -4.49
N HIS A 148 10.46 -4.07 -5.34
CA HIS A 148 10.62 -3.63 -6.71
C HIS A 148 10.38 -2.12 -6.75
N PHE A 149 11.46 -1.35 -6.66
CA PHE A 149 11.44 0.11 -6.66
C PHE A 149 12.43 0.64 -7.71
N PRO A 150 12.12 1.72 -8.45
CA PRO A 150 13.02 2.23 -9.47
C PRO A 150 14.37 2.66 -8.86
N VAL A 151 15.47 2.06 -9.33
CA VAL A 151 16.84 2.38 -8.85
C VAL A 151 17.16 3.87 -8.99
N ALA A 152 16.67 4.50 -10.06
CA ALA A 152 16.83 5.94 -10.27
C ALA A 152 16.11 6.77 -9.18
N ALA A 153 14.91 6.37 -8.76
CA ALA A 153 14.19 7.03 -7.67
C ALA A 153 14.91 6.81 -6.33
N LEU A 154 15.40 5.59 -6.07
CA LEU A 154 16.17 5.26 -4.87
C LEU A 154 17.44 6.12 -4.75
N ASN A 155 18.23 6.21 -5.83
CA ASN A 155 19.46 7.00 -5.84
C ASN A 155 19.19 8.49 -5.63
N ARG A 156 18.08 9.02 -6.15
CA ARG A 156 17.66 10.41 -5.89
C ARG A 156 17.33 10.64 -4.43
N LEU A 157 16.56 9.73 -3.81
CA LEU A 157 16.23 9.81 -2.39
C LEU A 157 17.50 9.74 -1.51
N ALA A 158 18.43 8.84 -1.83
CA ALA A 158 19.71 8.76 -1.14
C ALA A 158 20.58 10.01 -1.33
N GLY A 159 20.57 10.61 -2.52
CA GLY A 159 21.23 11.89 -2.79
C GLY A 159 20.63 13.04 -1.98
N TYR A 160 19.30 13.10 -1.89
CA TYR A 160 18.58 14.11 -1.11
C TYR A 160 18.92 14.06 0.38
N LEU A 161 19.08 12.88 0.96
CA LEU A 161 19.46 12.75 2.37
C LEU A 161 20.84 13.37 2.68
N LYS A 162 21.75 13.37 1.70
CA LYS A 162 23.11 13.90 1.82
C LYS A 162 23.23 15.40 1.53
N ASP A 163 22.22 15.97 0.89
CA ASP A 163 22.21 17.39 0.52
C ASP A 163 21.63 18.24 1.67
N GLU A 164 22.51 18.90 2.43
CA GLU A 164 22.11 19.82 3.51
C GLU A 164 21.40 21.09 3.01
N SER A 165 21.47 21.39 1.71
CA SER A 165 20.91 22.62 1.13
C SER A 165 19.45 22.49 0.68
N GLN A 166 18.95 21.26 0.48
CA GLN A 166 17.57 20.99 0.06
C GLN A 166 16.71 20.52 1.23
N ASN A 167 15.71 21.32 1.61
CA ASN A 167 14.75 20.98 2.67
C ASN A 167 13.46 20.31 2.14
N VAL A 168 13.27 20.22 0.83
CA VAL A 168 12.06 19.67 0.20
C VAL A 168 12.46 18.82 -1.02
N LEU A 169 11.86 17.64 -1.16
CA LEU A 169 12.09 16.75 -2.30
C LEU A 169 11.37 17.24 -3.57
N PRO A 170 12.05 17.32 -4.73
CA PRO A 170 11.38 17.58 -6.01
C PRO A 170 10.55 16.36 -6.46
N LEU A 171 9.30 16.28 -6.00
CA LEU A 171 8.38 15.17 -6.31
C LEU A 171 8.05 15.06 -7.82
N ASP A 172 8.07 16.19 -8.53
CA ASP A 172 7.70 16.28 -9.95
C ASP A 172 8.67 15.51 -10.88
N GLU A 173 9.87 15.19 -10.39
CA GLU A 173 10.92 14.50 -11.16
C GLU A 173 11.03 13.00 -10.86
N MET A 174 10.21 12.48 -9.93
CA MET A 174 10.32 11.10 -9.45
C MET A 174 9.54 10.07 -10.29
N GLY A 175 8.81 10.52 -11.31
CA GLY A 175 7.95 9.67 -12.15
C GLY A 175 6.59 9.45 -11.49
N ALA A 176 5.52 9.41 -12.31
CA ALA A 176 4.18 9.17 -11.80
C ALA A 176 4.06 7.73 -11.30
N ASP A 177 3.51 7.56 -10.09
CA ASP A 177 3.05 6.25 -9.61
C ASP A 177 1.93 5.70 -10.50
N MET A 178 1.83 4.37 -10.50
CA MET A 178 0.91 3.52 -11.26
C MET A 178 -0.43 4.18 -11.67
N PRO A 179 -0.85 4.01 -12.93
CA PRO A 179 -2.25 4.12 -13.30
C PRO A 179 -3.10 3.17 -12.43
N THR A 180 -4.36 3.57 -12.24
CA THR A 180 -5.45 2.80 -11.61
C THR A 180 -5.37 1.29 -11.82
N LEU A 181 -5.79 0.52 -10.80
CA LEU A 181 -6.02 -0.94 -10.80
C LEU A 181 -6.32 -1.47 -12.22
N GLY A 182 -5.29 -1.92 -12.93
CA GLY A 182 -5.37 -2.24 -14.35
C GLY A 182 -4.25 -3.17 -14.81
N ASP A 183 -3.05 -3.06 -14.26
CA ASP A 183 -1.90 -3.81 -14.77
C ASP A 183 -1.34 -4.75 -13.71
N GLU A 184 -2.00 -5.90 -13.53
CA GLU A 184 -1.35 -7.19 -13.26
C GLU A 184 -2.39 -8.32 -13.20
N GLU A 185 -2.89 -8.71 -14.37
CA GLU A 185 -3.36 -10.08 -14.55
C GLU A 185 -3.24 -10.48 -16.03
N THR A 186 -2.04 -10.88 -16.46
CA THR A 186 -1.94 -11.92 -17.49
C THR A 186 -0.81 -12.89 -17.16
N ALA A 187 -1.25 -14.14 -17.00
CA ALA A 187 -0.52 -15.38 -17.13
C ALA A 187 0.40 -15.80 -15.97
N GLN A 188 -0.16 -16.60 -15.07
CA GLN A 188 0.24 -18.00 -14.99
C GLN A 188 -0.79 -18.82 -14.20
N GLU A 189 -1.57 -19.62 -14.92
CA GLU A 189 -2.10 -20.89 -14.41
C GLU A 189 -1.79 -21.97 -15.46
N PRO A 190 -1.64 -23.24 -15.02
CA PRO A 190 -0.75 -24.25 -15.63
C PRO A 190 -1.24 -24.86 -16.95
#